data_AF-A0A090QHM0-F1
#
_entry.id   AF-A0A090QHM0-F1
#
_cell.length_a   1.000
_cell.length_b   1.000
_cell.length_c   1.000
_cell.angle_alpha   90.00
_cell.angle_beta   90.00
_cell.angle_gamma   90.00
#
_symmetry.space_group_name_H-M   'P 1'
#
loop_
_entity.id
_entity.type
_entity.pdbx_description
1 polymer ?
#
loop_
_entity_poly.entity_id
_entity_poly.type
_entity_poly.pdbx_seq_one_letter_code
_entity_poly.pdbx_strand_id
1 'polypeptide(L)'
;MKKTIVIILGGITFATLFYNHFLGLNTAVYALFLIIALAVMNTRSLLKPTIIASAAGMIASSIAIMMHGSGMAVMCYFLSVFLFIGMVASSQASIYTSWFNGLYNLFFGMFHDFIFNIQKIKEEPTSTYAVSQIIKITVIPILLIILFSYLYSLANPVFAEWLAFIDLSFIDGLWFFTAILGGFIMGGILHCLMRLIL
;
A
#
# COMPACT_ATOMS: atom_id res chain seq x y z
N MET A 1 3.33 8.84 -12.36
CA MET A 1 4.56 8.66 -11.54
C MET A 1 4.27 8.66 -10.04
N LYS A 2 3.78 9.74 -9.42
CA LYS A 2 3.51 9.79 -7.96
C LYS A 2 2.61 8.64 -7.45
N LYS A 3 1.54 8.30 -8.18
CA LYS A 3 0.59 7.22 -7.83
C LYS A 3 1.25 5.85 -7.80
N THR A 4 1.97 5.49 -8.86
CA THR A 4 2.69 4.22 -8.97
C THR A 4 3.70 4.05 -7.83
N ILE A 5 4.40 5.13 -7.46
CA ILE A 5 5.33 5.13 -6.32
C ILE A 5 4.59 4.86 -5.02
N VAL A 6 3.47 5.54 -4.76
CA VAL A 6 2.65 5.33 -3.55
C VAL A 6 2.06 3.90 -3.49
N ILE A 7 1.67 3.32 -4.63
CA ILE A 7 1.17 1.94 -4.71
C ILE A 7 2.28 0.94 -4.38
N ILE A 8 3.46 1.09 -4.98
CA ILE A 8 4.61 0.22 -4.72
C ILE A 8 5.05 0.34 -3.27
N LEU A 9 5.16 1.57 -2.75
CA LEU A 9 5.49 1.81 -1.34
C LEU A 9 4.45 1.21 -0.41
N GLY A 10 3.16 1.31 -0.74
CA GLY A 10 2.08 0.70 0.03
C GLY A 10 2.20 -0.81 0.09
N GLY A 11 2.49 -1.46 -1.04
CA GLY A 11 2.73 -2.90 -1.09
C GLY A 11 3.94 -3.34 -0.26
N ILE A 12 5.08 -2.69 -0.43
CA ILE A 12 6.29 -2.99 0.36
C ILE A 12 6.01 -2.79 1.85
N THR A 13 5.42 -1.65 2.22
CA THR A 13 5.11 -1.32 3.62
C THR A 13 4.15 -2.35 4.23
N PHE A 14 3.12 -2.76 3.48
CA PHE A 14 2.18 -3.79 3.90
C PHE A 14 2.87 -5.14 4.13
N ALA A 15 3.73 -5.60 3.21
CA ALA A 15 4.47 -6.84 3.38
C ALA A 15 5.42 -6.78 4.57
N THR A 16 6.21 -5.71 4.72
CA THR A 16 7.12 -5.56 5.87
C THR A 16 6.39 -5.55 7.21
N LEU A 17 5.16 -5.02 7.26
CA LEU A 17 4.40 -4.89 8.50
C LEU A 17 3.60 -6.16 8.85
N PHE A 18 3.13 -6.92 7.86
CA PHE A 18 2.18 -8.01 8.12
C PHE A 18 2.70 -9.40 7.77
N TYR A 19 3.79 -9.51 7.01
CA TYR A 19 4.38 -10.81 6.71
C TYR A 19 5.05 -11.41 7.95
N ASN A 20 4.61 -12.61 8.38
CA ASN A 20 5.11 -13.31 9.57
C ASN A 20 5.11 -12.49 10.89
N HIS A 21 4.30 -11.44 10.96
CA HIS A 21 4.18 -10.58 12.13
C HIS A 21 2.73 -10.47 12.60
N PHE A 22 2.56 -10.31 13.91
CA PHE A 22 1.25 -10.06 14.50
C PHE A 22 0.74 -8.66 14.17
N LEU A 23 -0.59 -8.49 14.12
CA LEU A 23 -1.25 -7.24 13.75
C LEU A 23 -0.85 -6.05 14.64
N GLY A 24 -0.88 -6.22 15.97
CA GLY A 24 -0.39 -5.30 17.02
C GLY A 24 -0.13 -3.83 16.61
N LEU A 25 1.08 -3.35 16.87
CA LEU A 25 1.55 -2.01 16.49
C LEU A 25 1.53 -1.80 14.96
N ASN A 26 1.73 -2.88 14.20
CA ASN A 26 1.86 -2.82 12.75
C ASN A 26 0.59 -2.28 12.07
N THR A 27 -0.59 -2.58 12.63
CA THR A 27 -1.87 -1.99 12.18
C THR A 27 -1.95 -0.49 12.38
N ALA A 28 -1.40 0.04 13.47
CA ALA A 28 -1.39 1.48 13.75
C ALA A 28 -0.43 2.22 12.80
N VAL A 29 0.76 1.65 12.57
CA VAL A 29 1.73 2.18 11.59
C VAL A 29 1.11 2.19 10.18
N TYR A 30 0.44 1.10 9.78
CA TYR A 30 -0.19 1.04 8.47
C TYR A 30 -1.40 1.99 8.34
N ALA A 31 -2.21 2.15 9.40
CA ALA A 31 -3.30 3.12 9.42
C ALA A 31 -2.79 4.56 9.22
N LEU A 32 -1.67 4.92 9.87
CA LEU A 32 -1.00 6.20 9.67
C LEU A 32 -0.53 6.35 8.22
N PHE A 33 0.10 5.30 7.67
CA PHE A 33 0.55 5.27 6.28
C PHE A 33 -0.61 5.55 5.29
N LEU A 34 -1.78 4.92 5.48
CA LEU A 34 -2.94 5.15 4.60
C LEU A 34 -3.41 6.62 4.63
N ILE A 35 -3.41 7.26 5.80
CA ILE A 35 -3.80 8.67 5.95
C ILE A 35 -2.76 9.59 5.27
N ILE A 36 -1.46 9.32 5.47
CA ILE A 36 -0.37 10.08 4.83
C ILE A 36 -0.44 9.92 3.31
N ALA A 37 -0.63 8.71 2.82
CA ALA A 37 -0.74 8.45 1.39
C ALA A 37 -1.93 9.18 0.76
N LEU A 38 -3.07 9.21 1.47
CA LEU A 38 -4.23 10.01 1.06
C LEU A 38 -3.91 11.52 1.10
N ALA A 39 -3.15 12.01 2.08
CA ALA A 39 -2.73 13.41 2.17
C ALA A 39 -1.85 13.85 1.00
N VAL A 40 -0.90 12.99 0.61
CA VAL A 40 0.01 13.22 -0.53
C VAL A 40 -0.74 13.19 -1.86
N MET A 41 -1.79 12.37 -1.96
CA MET A 41 -2.59 12.25 -3.19
C MET A 41 -3.64 13.35 -3.34
N ASN A 42 -4.39 13.65 -2.28
CA ASN A 42 -5.45 14.65 -2.33
C ASN A 42 -5.75 15.22 -0.93
N THR A 43 -4.98 16.23 -0.54
CA THR A 43 -5.13 16.92 0.74
C THR A 43 -6.52 17.53 0.94
N ARG A 44 -7.19 17.98 -0.15
CA ARG A 44 -8.56 18.55 -0.04
C ARG A 44 -9.59 17.50 0.34
N SER A 45 -9.42 16.25 -0.08
CA SER A 45 -10.34 15.17 0.30
C SER A 45 -10.29 14.88 1.80
N LEU A 46 -9.09 14.93 2.40
CA LEU A 46 -8.91 14.73 3.84
C LEU A 46 -9.63 15.75 4.71
N LEU A 47 -9.91 16.95 4.20
CA LEU A 47 -10.57 18.00 4.98
C LEU A 47 -12.07 17.76 5.17
N LYS A 48 -12.64 16.73 4.51
CA LYS A 48 -14.05 16.39 4.67
C LYS A 48 -14.30 15.75 6.05
N PRO A 49 -15.30 16.20 6.82
CA PRO A 49 -15.51 15.74 8.19
C PRO A 49 -15.81 14.24 8.29
N THR A 50 -16.48 13.67 7.28
CA THR A 50 -16.76 12.23 7.21
C THR A 50 -15.49 11.40 7.07
N ILE A 51 -14.54 11.85 6.26
CA ILE A 51 -13.24 11.19 6.08
C ILE A 51 -12.40 11.31 7.36
N ILE A 52 -12.37 12.49 8.00
CA ILE A 52 -11.66 12.69 9.28
C ILE A 52 -12.24 11.78 10.37
N ALA A 53 -13.56 11.72 10.50
CA ALA A 53 -14.23 10.86 11.49
C ALA A 53 -13.91 9.38 11.24
N SER A 54 -13.95 8.94 9.98
CA SER A 54 -13.59 7.56 9.62
C SER A 54 -12.11 7.23 9.86
N ALA A 55 -11.21 8.18 9.60
CA ALA A 55 -9.78 8.05 9.88
C ALA A 55 -9.51 7.95 11.39
N ALA A 56 -10.20 8.77 12.19
CA ALA A 56 -10.12 8.72 13.65
C ALA A 56 -10.62 7.35 14.18
N GLY A 57 -11.72 6.82 13.64
CA GLY A 57 -12.20 5.47 13.97
C GLY A 57 -11.20 4.37 13.62
N MET A 58 -10.56 4.46 12.44
CA MET A 58 -9.50 3.55 12.03
C MET A 58 -8.28 3.61 12.96
N ILE A 59 -7.83 4.81 13.36
CA ILE A 59 -6.74 4.95 14.33
C ILE A 59 -7.15 4.37 15.69
N ALA A 60 -8.32 4.74 16.21
CA ALA A 60 -8.79 4.26 17.51
C ALA A 60 -8.88 2.73 17.56
N SER A 61 -9.41 2.10 16.51
CA SER A 61 -9.47 0.64 16.41
C SER A 61 -8.08 -0.01 16.29
N SER A 62 -7.12 0.63 15.60
CA SER A 62 -5.73 0.14 15.57
C SER A 62 -5.04 0.22 16.93
N ILE A 63 -5.30 1.27 17.71
CA ILE A 63 -4.81 1.41 19.09
C ILE A 63 -5.44 0.33 19.99
N ALA A 64 -6.73 0.03 19.80
CA ALA A 64 -7.40 -1.05 20.53
C ALA A 64 -6.77 -2.42 20.25
N ILE A 65 -6.37 -2.71 19.00
CA ILE A 65 -5.60 -3.92 18.67
C ILE A 65 -4.26 -3.91 19.40
N MET A 66 -3.54 -2.78 19.38
CA MET A 66 -2.24 -2.66 20.03
C MET A 66 -2.32 -2.90 21.54
N MET A 67 -3.38 -2.42 22.20
CA MET A 67 -3.54 -2.53 23.66
C MET A 67 -4.10 -3.87 24.12
N HIS A 68 -5.07 -4.44 23.39
CA HIS A 68 -5.83 -5.60 23.87
C HIS A 68 -5.60 -6.87 23.06
N GLY A 69 -5.12 -6.77 21.81
CA GLY A 69 -4.86 -7.93 20.95
C GLY A 69 -6.05 -8.86 20.70
N SER A 70 -7.28 -8.41 20.97
CA SER A 70 -8.47 -9.28 20.93
C SER A 70 -9.01 -9.44 19.51
N GLY A 71 -9.59 -10.60 19.21
CA GLY A 71 -10.23 -10.85 17.90
C GLY A 71 -11.35 -9.86 17.57
N MET A 72 -12.06 -9.38 18.58
CA MET A 72 -13.08 -8.32 18.42
C MET A 72 -12.45 -6.98 17.98
N ALA A 73 -11.30 -6.61 18.54
CA ALA A 73 -10.59 -5.41 18.11
C ALA A 73 -10.13 -5.53 16.65
N VAL A 74 -9.68 -6.72 16.25
CA VAL A 74 -9.32 -7.03 14.86
C VAL A 74 -10.51 -6.86 13.92
N MET A 75 -11.68 -7.40 14.27
CA MET A 75 -12.90 -7.23 13.48
C MET A 75 -13.30 -5.75 13.35
N CYS A 76 -13.29 -5.01 14.45
CA CYS A 76 -13.61 -3.58 14.46
C CYS A 76 -12.65 -2.76 13.59
N TYR A 77 -11.36 -3.11 13.59
CA TYR A 77 -10.37 -2.46 12.73
C TYR A 77 -10.68 -2.67 11.26
N PHE A 78 -10.93 -3.90 10.81
CA PHE A 78 -11.28 -4.16 9.41
C PHE A 78 -12.56 -3.43 8.99
N LEU A 79 -13.59 -3.41 9.83
CA LEU A 79 -14.80 -2.61 9.58
C LEU A 79 -14.50 -1.11 9.48
N SER A 80 -13.59 -0.60 10.31
CA SER A 80 -13.19 0.80 10.29
C SER A 80 -12.35 1.15 9.05
N VAL A 81 -11.48 0.22 8.60
CA VAL A 81 -10.73 0.34 7.35
C VAL A 81 -11.68 0.35 6.15
N PHE A 82 -12.66 -0.55 6.08
CA PHE A 82 -13.65 -0.53 5.01
C PHE A 82 -14.47 0.75 5.00
N LEU A 83 -14.86 1.25 6.17
CA LEU A 83 -15.57 2.51 6.30
C LEU A 83 -14.71 3.67 5.78
N PHE A 84 -13.44 3.74 6.19
CA PHE A 84 -12.50 4.76 5.73
C PHE A 84 -12.33 4.73 4.20
N ILE A 85 -12.06 3.56 3.61
CA ILE A 85 -11.93 3.40 2.16
C ILE A 85 -13.23 3.80 1.44
N GLY A 86 -14.39 3.39 1.98
CA GLY A 86 -15.70 3.74 1.44
C GLY A 86 -16.04 5.23 1.50
N MET A 87 -15.68 5.91 2.59
CA MET A 87 -15.86 7.36 2.74
C MET A 87 -14.89 8.14 1.84
N VAL A 88 -13.69 7.60 1.60
CA VAL A 88 -12.75 8.13 0.61
C VAL A 88 -13.30 7.98 -0.81
N ALA A 89 -14.00 6.87 -1.09
CA ALA A 89 -14.66 6.63 -2.37
C ALA A 89 -15.86 7.55 -2.62
N SER A 90 -16.71 7.72 -1.61
CA SER A 90 -17.90 8.56 -1.68
C SER A 90 -18.16 9.20 -0.32
N SER A 91 -17.74 10.46 -0.19
CA SER A 91 -17.79 11.16 1.11
C SER A 91 -19.20 11.51 1.59
N GLN A 92 -20.21 11.41 0.71
CA GLN A 92 -21.63 11.67 1.01
C GLN A 92 -22.44 10.39 1.21
N ALA A 93 -21.81 9.22 1.07
CA ALA A 93 -22.46 7.94 1.27
C ALA A 93 -22.83 7.74 2.75
N SER A 94 -23.89 6.98 2.99
CA SER A 94 -24.22 6.52 4.34
C SER A 94 -23.15 5.55 4.86
N ILE A 95 -23.08 5.36 6.17
CA ILE A 95 -22.10 4.43 6.78
C ILE A 95 -22.23 3.01 6.20
N TYR A 96 -23.47 2.51 6.05
CA TYR A 96 -23.72 1.18 5.50
C TYR A 96 -23.26 1.05 4.05
N THR A 97 -23.60 2.02 3.21
CA THR A 97 -23.17 2.02 1.80
C THR A 97 -21.66 2.19 1.68
N SER A 98 -21.03 2.92 2.61
CA SER A 98 -19.58 3.07 2.68
C SER A 98 -18.87 1.75 2.99
N TRP A 99 -19.39 0.90 3.88
CA TRP A 99 -18.80 -0.43 4.11
C TRP A 99 -18.79 -1.29 2.84
N PHE A 100 -19.92 -1.36 2.12
CA PHE A 100 -19.99 -2.11 0.86
C PHE A 100 -19.07 -1.50 -0.20
N ASN A 101 -19.04 -0.17 -0.32
CA ASN A 101 -18.13 0.52 -1.23
C ASN A 101 -16.66 0.26 -0.87
N GLY A 102 -16.31 0.25 0.42
CA GLY A 102 -14.97 -0.05 0.89
C GLY A 102 -14.53 -1.46 0.50
N LEU A 103 -15.40 -2.44 0.76
CA LEU A 103 -15.17 -3.84 0.39
C LEU A 103 -15.02 -3.99 -1.14
N TYR A 104 -15.92 -3.39 -1.91
CA TYR A 104 -15.88 -3.42 -3.36
C TYR A 104 -14.59 -2.80 -3.91
N ASN A 105 -14.18 -1.63 -3.42
CA ASN A 105 -12.97 -0.96 -3.91
C ASN A 105 -11.68 -1.69 -3.50
N LEU A 106 -11.67 -2.37 -2.36
CA LEU A 106 -10.50 -3.13 -1.90
C LEU A 106 -10.21 -4.33 -2.81
N PHE A 107 -11.26 -5.05 -3.27
CA PHE A 107 -11.10 -6.24 -4.11
C PHE A 107 -11.19 -5.96 -5.61
N PHE A 108 -12.07 -5.04 -6.02
CA PHE A 108 -12.41 -4.82 -7.44
C PHE A 108 -12.02 -3.43 -7.94
N GLY A 109 -11.55 -2.53 -7.06
CA GLY A 109 -11.22 -1.15 -7.43
C GLY A 109 -10.18 -1.05 -8.55
N MET A 110 -9.16 -1.93 -8.53
CA MET A 110 -8.13 -1.99 -9.58
C MET A 110 -8.63 -2.64 -10.88
N PHE A 111 -9.59 -3.56 -10.82
CA PHE A 111 -10.15 -4.21 -12.01
C PHE A 111 -11.24 -3.38 -12.70
N HIS A 112 -11.74 -2.32 -12.04
CA HIS A 112 -12.82 -1.52 -12.58
C HIS A 112 -12.51 -0.99 -13.99
N ASP A 113 -11.30 -0.51 -14.24
CA ASP A 113 -10.92 -0.01 -15.56
C ASP A 113 -10.83 -1.13 -16.60
N PHE A 114 -10.40 -2.32 -16.21
CA PHE A 114 -10.36 -3.49 -17.09
C PHE A 114 -11.76 -3.97 -17.46
N ILE A 115 -12.71 -3.91 -16.52
CA ILE A 115 -14.09 -4.41 -16.70
C ILE A 115 -14.97 -3.40 -17.44
N PHE A 116 -14.84 -2.11 -17.14
CA PHE A 116 -15.78 -1.09 -17.62
C PHE A 116 -15.22 -0.15 -18.69
N ASN A 117 -13.91 -0.12 -18.94
CA ASN A 117 -13.31 0.83 -19.88
C ASN A 117 -13.04 0.24 -21.29
N ILE A 118 -13.91 -0.64 -21.78
CA ILE A 118 -13.86 -1.19 -23.14
C ILE A 118 -14.03 -0.11 -24.24
N GLN A 119 -14.41 1.14 -23.91
CA GLN A 119 -14.79 2.15 -24.91
C GLN A 119 -14.03 3.48 -24.93
N LYS A 120 -12.90 3.65 -24.24
CA LYS A 120 -12.05 4.85 -24.43
C LYS A 120 -10.57 4.53 -24.48
N ILE A 121 -10.16 3.88 -25.56
CA ILE A 121 -8.77 3.92 -26.02
C ILE A 121 -8.67 5.05 -27.05
N LYS A 122 -8.51 6.29 -26.59
CA LYS A 122 -7.73 7.28 -27.35
C LYS A 122 -6.33 7.19 -26.76
N GLU A 123 -5.47 6.44 -27.44
CA GLU A 123 -4.06 6.35 -27.10
C GLU A 123 -3.43 7.73 -27.31
N GLU A 124 -3.14 8.45 -26.23
CA GLU A 124 -1.97 9.31 -26.26
C GLU A 124 -0.74 8.39 -26.34
N PRO A 125 0.27 8.69 -27.17
CA PRO A 125 1.46 7.87 -27.27
C PRO A 125 2.25 8.02 -25.97
N THR A 126 1.91 7.22 -24.96
CA THR A 126 2.77 7.02 -23.81
C THR A 126 4.02 6.33 -24.34
N SER A 127 5.18 6.94 -24.17
CA SER A 127 6.47 6.32 -24.49
C SER A 127 6.59 5.06 -23.62
N THR A 128 6.13 3.94 -24.16
CA THR A 128 6.09 2.67 -23.46
C THR A 128 7.51 2.15 -23.50
N TYR A 129 8.31 2.52 -22.50
CA TYR A 129 9.57 1.84 -22.28
C TYR A 129 9.24 0.35 -22.19
N ALA A 130 9.85 -0.44 -23.09
CA ALA A 130 9.63 -1.88 -23.08
C ALA A 130 9.92 -2.39 -21.67
N VAL A 131 9.07 -3.26 -21.12
CA VAL A 131 9.26 -3.85 -19.79
C VAL A 131 10.69 -4.44 -19.66
N SER A 132 11.22 -4.98 -20.76
CA SER A 132 12.62 -5.43 -20.89
C SER A 132 13.66 -4.34 -20.58
N GLN A 133 13.44 -3.09 -21.02
CA GLN A 133 14.33 -1.97 -20.80
C GLN A 133 14.31 -1.50 -19.35
N ILE A 134 13.14 -1.47 -18.71
CA ILE A 134 13.00 -1.14 -17.27
C ILE A 134 13.68 -2.20 -16.41
N ILE A 135 13.51 -3.48 -16.75
CA ILE A 135 14.19 -4.60 -16.09
C ILE A 135 15.71 -4.44 -16.22
N LYS A 136 16.24 -4.16 -17.42
CA LYS A 136 17.68 -3.98 -17.60
C LYS A 136 18.23 -2.80 -16.79
N ILE A 137 17.54 -1.67 -16.81
CA ILE A 137 17.98 -0.45 -16.10
C ILE A 137 17.90 -0.62 -14.58
N THR A 138 17.00 -1.45 -14.06
CA THR A 138 16.84 -1.64 -12.61
C THR A 138 17.61 -2.83 -12.07
N VAL A 139 17.47 -4.00 -12.70
CA VAL A 139 18.03 -5.27 -12.20
C VAL A 139 19.54 -5.31 -12.35
N ILE A 140 20.10 -4.81 -13.46
CA ILE A 140 21.56 -4.86 -13.68
C ILE A 140 22.30 -4.03 -12.63
N PRO A 141 21.95 -2.76 -12.34
CA PRO A 141 22.61 -2.01 -11.28
C PRO A 141 22.46 -2.62 -9.90
N ILE A 142 21.28 -3.19 -9.57
CA ILE A 142 21.08 -3.87 -8.28
C ILE A 142 22.01 -5.08 -8.15
N LEU A 143 22.10 -5.92 -9.19
CA LEU A 143 23.01 -7.06 -9.21
C LEU A 143 24.48 -6.62 -9.08
N LEU A 144 24.86 -5.53 -9.74
CA LEU A 144 26.21 -4.96 -9.60
C LEU A 144 26.47 -4.47 -8.18
N ILE A 145 25.53 -3.78 -7.54
CA ILE A 145 25.66 -3.35 -6.14
C ILE A 145 25.86 -4.56 -5.23
N ILE A 146 25.04 -5.60 -5.37
CA ILE A 146 25.16 -6.84 -4.58
C ILE A 146 26.53 -7.49 -4.80
N LEU A 147 26.95 -7.61 -6.07
CA LEU A 147 28.25 -8.20 -6.43
C LEU A 147 29.41 -7.41 -5.82
N PHE A 148 29.42 -6.08 -5.97
CA PHE A 148 30.48 -5.24 -5.42
C PHE A 148 30.47 -5.25 -3.91
N SER A 149 29.30 -5.18 -3.26
CA SER A 149 29.17 -5.31 -1.81
C SER A 149 29.78 -6.63 -1.31
N TYR A 150 29.50 -7.74 -1.99
CA TYR A 150 30.11 -9.03 -1.65
C TYR A 150 31.64 -9.03 -1.85
N LEU A 151 32.15 -8.49 -2.96
CA LEU A 151 33.60 -8.41 -3.20
C LEU A 151 34.30 -7.52 -2.16
N TYR A 152 33.69 -6.39 -1.78
CA TYR A 152 34.23 -5.50 -0.76
C TYR A 152 34.24 -6.13 0.64
N SER A 153 33.28 -7.00 0.95
CA SER A 153 33.26 -7.71 2.24
C SER A 153 34.41 -8.71 2.36
N LEU A 154 34.80 -9.36 1.26
CA LEU A 154 35.96 -10.24 1.22
C LEU A 154 37.28 -9.47 1.37
N ALA A 155 37.34 -8.23 0.91
CA ALA A 155 38.56 -7.41 0.92
C ALA A 155 38.78 -6.64 2.23
N ASN A 156 37.71 -6.30 2.97
CA ASN A 156 37.80 -5.50 4.19
C ASN A 156 36.93 -6.08 5.32
N PRO A 157 37.53 -6.54 6.44
CA PRO A 157 36.78 -7.14 7.55
C PRO A 157 35.81 -6.16 8.22
N VAL A 158 36.11 -4.85 8.26
CA VAL A 158 35.20 -3.83 8.83
C VAL A 158 33.93 -3.73 7.99
N PHE A 159 34.06 -3.82 6.66
CA PHE A 159 32.90 -3.79 5.76
C PHE A 159 32.09 -5.09 5.85
N ALA A 160 32.75 -6.23 6.07
CA ALA A 160 32.08 -7.49 6.31
C ALA A 160 31.22 -7.46 7.59
N GLU A 161 31.73 -6.88 8.68
CA GLU A 161 30.95 -6.68 9.91
C GLU A 161 29.73 -5.80 9.67
N TRP A 162 29.84 -4.73 8.88
CA TRP A 162 28.69 -3.89 8.53
C TRP A 162 27.63 -4.62 7.73
N LEU A 163 28.04 -5.43 6.75
CA LEU A 163 27.12 -6.27 5.99
C LEU A 163 26.44 -7.34 6.85
N ALA A 164 27.13 -7.86 7.87
CA ALA A 164 26.56 -8.86 8.77
C ALA A 164 25.40 -8.32 9.62
N PHE A 165 25.28 -7.00 9.82
CA PHE A 165 24.11 -6.40 10.48
C PHE A 165 22.88 -6.33 9.58
N ILE A 166 23.02 -6.48 8.26
CA ILE A 166 21.91 -6.43 7.32
C ILE A 166 21.31 -7.83 7.20
N ASP A 167 20.24 -8.08 7.95
CA ASP A 167 19.46 -9.31 7.83
C ASP A 167 18.29 -9.13 6.85
N LEU A 168 18.34 -9.84 5.72
CA LEU A 168 17.27 -9.89 4.71
C LEU A 168 16.60 -11.27 4.66
N SER A 169 16.81 -12.13 5.66
CA SER A 169 16.24 -13.48 5.72
C SER A 169 14.71 -13.49 5.76
N PHE A 170 14.08 -12.38 6.15
CA PHE A 170 12.63 -12.21 6.16
C PHE A 170 12.01 -12.06 4.75
N ILE A 171 12.82 -11.76 3.73
CA ILE A 171 12.36 -11.58 2.35
C ILE A 171 12.39 -12.94 1.64
N ASP A 172 11.22 -13.57 1.55
CA ASP A 172 11.02 -14.80 0.77
C ASP A 172 9.93 -14.61 -0.32
N GLY A 173 9.61 -15.69 -1.03
CA GLY A 173 8.59 -15.66 -2.08
C GLY A 173 7.19 -15.27 -1.57
N LEU A 174 6.87 -15.58 -0.32
CA LEU A 174 5.58 -15.26 0.27
C LEU A 174 5.51 -13.79 0.69
N TRP A 175 6.61 -13.21 1.16
CA TRP A 175 6.75 -11.76 1.35
C TRP A 175 6.47 -10.99 0.04
N PHE A 176 7.03 -11.45 -1.09
CA PHE A 176 6.75 -10.85 -2.40
C PHE A 176 5.26 -10.94 -2.77
N PHE A 177 4.64 -12.10 -2.53
CA PHE A 177 3.20 -12.26 -2.75
C PHE A 177 2.37 -11.29 -1.88
N THR A 178 2.70 -11.16 -0.59
CA THR A 178 2.06 -10.20 0.31
C THR A 178 2.28 -8.76 -0.17
N ALA A 179 3.45 -8.43 -0.72
CA ALA A 179 3.74 -7.10 -1.25
C ALA A 179 2.91 -6.78 -2.48
N ILE A 180 2.75 -7.74 -3.39
CA ILE A 180 1.88 -7.61 -4.57
C ILE A 180 0.43 -7.41 -4.11
N LEU A 181 -0.04 -8.18 -3.14
CA LEU A 181 -1.39 -8.07 -2.59
C LEU A 181 -1.63 -6.71 -1.91
N GLY A 182 -0.67 -6.24 -1.10
CA GLY A 182 -0.74 -4.91 -0.47
C GLY A 182 -0.76 -3.78 -1.52
N GLY A 183 0.05 -3.92 -2.57
CA GLY A 183 0.05 -2.99 -3.70
C GLY A 183 -1.28 -3.01 -4.44
N PHE A 184 -1.89 -4.18 -4.60
CA PHE A 184 -3.20 -4.33 -5.20
C PHE A 184 -4.29 -3.58 -4.42
N ILE A 185 -4.34 -3.77 -3.10
CA ILE A 185 -5.23 -3.03 -2.19
C ILE A 185 -5.01 -1.52 -2.33
N MET A 186 -3.74 -1.08 -2.31
CA MET A 186 -3.40 0.33 -2.40
C MET A 186 -3.82 0.96 -3.73
N GLY A 187 -3.67 0.22 -4.83
CA GLY A 187 -4.13 0.64 -6.14
C GLY A 187 -5.65 0.79 -6.21
N GLY A 188 -6.41 -0.12 -5.58
CA GLY A 188 -7.87 -0.01 -5.49
C GLY A 188 -8.33 1.28 -4.77
N ILE A 189 -7.68 1.62 -3.65
CA ILE A 189 -7.97 2.84 -2.88
C ILE A 189 -7.64 4.09 -3.72
N LEU A 190 -6.46 4.14 -4.36
CA LEU A 190 -6.04 5.29 -5.15
C LEU A 190 -6.86 5.49 -6.42
N HIS A 191 -7.32 4.41 -7.03
CA HIS A 191 -8.18 4.47 -8.20
C HIS A 191 -9.49 5.20 -7.86
N CYS A 192 -10.04 4.92 -6.69
CA CYS A 192 -11.28 5.53 -6.22
C CYS A 192 -11.20 7.06 -6.02
N LEU A 193 -10.05 7.55 -5.53
CA LEU A 193 -9.81 8.99 -5.34
C LEU A 193 -9.96 9.83 -6.60
N MET A 194 -9.78 9.25 -7.79
CA MET A 194 -9.89 9.96 -9.06
C MET A 194 -11.34 10.14 -9.53
N ARG A 195 -12.26 9.24 -9.15
CA ARG A 195 -13.68 9.39 -9.50
C ARG A 195 -14.33 10.62 -8.89
N LEU A 196 -13.74 11.17 -7.82
CA LEU A 196 -14.21 12.38 -7.15
C LEU A 196 -13.69 13.69 -7.78
N ILE A 197 -12.77 13.62 -8.75
CA ILE A 197 -12.12 14.79 -9.36
C ILE A 197 -12.67 15.09 -10.77
N LEU A 198 -13.37 14.13 -11.39
CA LEU A 198 -14.09 14.27 -12.66
C LEU A 198 -15.60 14.43 -12.40
#